data_AF-A0A6G0ZQU2-F1
#
_entry.id   AF-A0A6G0ZQU2-F1
#
_cell.length_a   1.000
_cell.length_b   1.000
_cell.length_c   1.000
_cell.angle_alpha   90.00
_cell.angle_beta   90.00
_cell.angle_gamma   90.00
#
_symmetry.space_group_name_H-M   'P 1'
#
loop_
_entity.id
_entity.type
_entity.pdbx_description
1 polymer ?
#
loop_
_entity_poly.entity_id
_entity_poly.type
_entity_poly.pdbx_seq_one_letter_code
_entity_poly.pdbx_strand_id
1 'polypeptide(L)'
;MTNITTACKRVAVEDISCRFHLTQAWYKKIQSLGLTSAYKDNKWLKFTYGLTFLDPDEVSDCFVDDFISEIPDDPKYREYADYLVDNYIRENANFPPNTWAAFAADLTRTTNNCEYFHSHFTEQFYKSHPNIFTFIEILIKTVQTDVYIKINSCIKNIPNPRKNAQVKARLKKTLEAIYNYKNEKLTRYEFVQIVAFNYNKD
;
A
#
# COMPACT_ATOMS: atom_id res chain seq x y z
N MET A 1 8.22 0.14 -45.84
CA MET A 1 7.15 0.36 -44.85
C MET A 1 7.11 -0.88 -43.96
N THR A 2 7.70 -0.79 -42.78
CA THR A 2 7.82 -1.93 -41.86
C THR A 2 6.82 -1.73 -40.75
N ASN A 3 5.79 -2.58 -40.69
CA ASN A 3 4.71 -2.52 -39.71
C ASN A 3 5.24 -2.81 -38.31
N ILE A 4 5.23 -1.81 -37.44
CA ILE A 4 5.46 -1.94 -36.01
C ILE A 4 4.14 -2.37 -35.38
N THR A 5 3.84 -3.66 -35.42
CA THR A 5 2.66 -4.22 -34.74
C THR A 5 3.00 -5.50 -33.99
N THR A 6 4.06 -5.49 -33.19
CA THR A 6 4.31 -6.58 -32.24
C THR A 6 5.04 -6.07 -31.00
N ALA A 7 4.29 -5.79 -29.93
CA ALA A 7 4.66 -6.03 -28.51
C ALA A 7 3.74 -5.21 -27.57
N CYS A 8 2.44 -5.48 -27.61
CA CYS A 8 1.62 -5.25 -26.43
C CYS A 8 0.87 -6.55 -26.17
N LYS A 9 1.59 -7.53 -25.60
CA LYS A 9 0.92 -8.62 -24.90
C LYS A 9 0.02 -7.95 -23.87
N ARG A 10 -1.29 -8.07 -24.03
CA ARG A 10 -2.27 -7.75 -23.00
C ARG A 10 -1.89 -8.58 -21.77
N VAL A 11 -1.13 -8.01 -20.86
CA VAL A 11 -1.08 -8.47 -19.49
C VAL A 11 -2.51 -8.28 -19.00
N ALA A 12 -3.15 -9.36 -18.54
CA ALA A 12 -4.37 -9.23 -17.77
C ALA A 12 -4.00 -8.36 -16.56
N VAL A 13 -4.35 -7.08 -16.62
CA VAL A 13 -4.18 -6.18 -15.48
C VAL A 13 -5.29 -6.59 -14.53
N GLU A 14 -4.98 -7.52 -13.62
CA GLU A 14 -5.75 -7.61 -12.39
C GLU A 14 -5.72 -6.21 -11.79
N ASP A 15 -6.90 -5.60 -11.61
CA ASP A 15 -7.02 -4.27 -11.04
C ASP A 15 -6.75 -4.37 -9.53
N ILE A 16 -5.47 -4.58 -9.22
CA ILE A 16 -5.04 -4.74 -7.86
C ILE A 16 -4.84 -3.35 -7.26
N SER A 17 -5.77 -2.98 -6.38
CA SER A 17 -5.76 -1.74 -5.62
C SER A 17 -4.39 -1.48 -4.99
N CYS A 18 -3.92 -0.24 -5.15
CA CYS A 18 -2.64 0.19 -4.60
C CYS A 18 -2.74 0.23 -3.08
N ARG A 19 -1.84 -0.49 -2.40
CA ARG A 19 -1.79 -0.55 -0.93
C ARG A 19 -1.65 0.83 -0.30
N PHE A 20 -1.02 1.79 -0.97
CA PHE A 20 -0.99 3.18 -0.50
C PHE A 20 -2.39 3.77 -0.33
N HIS A 21 -3.25 3.66 -1.35
CA HIS A 21 -4.60 4.22 -1.29
C HIS A 21 -5.50 3.43 -0.33
N LEU A 22 -5.33 2.11 -0.27
CA LEU A 22 -6.04 1.27 0.70
C LEU A 22 -5.68 1.66 2.13
N THR A 23 -4.39 1.70 2.47
CA THR A 23 -3.92 2.06 3.80
C THR A 23 -4.28 3.51 4.17
N GLN A 24 -4.29 4.43 3.20
CA GLN A 24 -4.82 5.79 3.37
C GLN A 24 -6.31 5.79 3.73
N ALA A 25 -7.14 5.00 3.05
CA ALA A 25 -8.58 4.92 3.31
C ALA A 25 -8.87 4.38 4.72
N TRP A 26 -8.17 3.31 5.11
CA TRP A 26 -8.29 2.73 6.46
C TRP A 26 -7.85 3.73 7.53
N TYR A 27 -6.73 4.42 7.32
CA TYR A 27 -6.27 5.44 8.25
C TYR A 27 -7.25 6.62 8.37
N LYS A 28 -7.86 7.06 7.26
CA LYS A 28 -8.91 8.10 7.30
C LYS A 28 -10.12 7.66 8.12
N LYS A 29 -10.54 6.38 8.03
CA LYS A 29 -11.61 5.86 8.90
C LYS A 29 -11.18 5.90 10.37
N ILE A 30 -9.97 5.44 10.70
CA ILE A 30 -9.41 5.53 12.07
C ILE A 30 -9.46 6.99 12.59
N GLN A 31 -9.05 7.95 11.75
CA GLN A 31 -9.10 9.38 12.10
C GLN A 31 -10.54 9.86 12.36
N SER A 32 -11.48 9.49 11.49
CA SER A 32 -12.89 9.89 11.63
C SER A 32 -13.54 9.37 12.92
N LEU A 33 -13.06 8.25 13.45
CA LEU A 33 -13.53 7.66 14.71
C LEU A 33 -12.85 8.27 15.94
N GLY A 34 -11.92 9.19 15.76
CA GLY A 34 -11.12 9.76 16.85
C GLY A 34 -10.12 8.77 17.45
N LEU A 35 -9.73 7.73 16.70
CA LEU A 35 -8.78 6.70 17.14
C LEU A 35 -7.32 7.04 16.80
N THR A 36 -7.01 8.27 16.40
CA THR A 36 -5.66 8.66 15.97
C THR A 36 -4.61 8.58 17.08
N SER A 37 -4.95 8.96 18.32
CA SER A 37 -4.07 8.80 19.47
C SER A 37 -3.84 7.32 19.77
N ALA A 38 -4.92 6.56 19.84
CA ALA A 38 -4.88 5.12 20.04
C ALA A 38 -4.10 4.40 18.94
N TYR A 39 -4.16 4.83 17.69
CA TYR A 39 -3.35 4.25 16.61
C TYR A 39 -1.85 4.33 16.87
N LYS A 40 -1.36 5.30 17.66
CA LYS A 40 0.08 5.38 17.98
C LYS A 40 0.49 4.23 18.92
N ASP A 41 -0.36 3.89 19.88
CA ASP A 41 -0.05 2.98 20.99
C ASP A 41 -0.67 1.58 20.82
N ASN A 42 -1.83 1.48 20.17
CA ASN A 42 -2.61 0.27 19.97
C ASN A 42 -2.09 -0.51 18.76
N LYS A 43 -1.65 -1.73 19.02
CA LYS A 43 -1.12 -2.63 18.00
C LYS A 43 -2.20 -3.25 17.11
N TRP A 44 -3.43 -3.48 17.61
CA TRP A 44 -4.52 -4.12 16.87
C TRP A 44 -4.89 -3.33 15.59
N LEU A 45 -5.03 -1.99 15.70
CA LEU A 45 -5.28 -1.15 14.52
C LEU A 45 -4.16 -1.28 13.48
N LYS A 46 -2.90 -1.33 13.93
CA LYS A 46 -1.74 -1.53 13.04
C LYS A 46 -1.71 -2.94 12.45
N PHE A 47 -2.12 -3.95 13.21
CA PHE A 47 -2.15 -5.34 12.75
C PHE A 47 -3.10 -5.54 11.58
N THR A 48 -4.20 -4.78 11.49
CA THR A 48 -5.13 -4.88 10.34
C THR A 48 -4.44 -4.63 9.00
N TYR A 49 -3.41 -3.78 8.95
CA TYR A 49 -2.62 -3.52 7.73
C TYR A 49 -1.83 -4.75 7.24
N GLY A 50 -1.56 -5.70 8.13
CA GLY A 50 -0.89 -6.95 7.79
C GLY A 50 -1.75 -7.89 6.94
N LEU A 51 -3.09 -7.76 7.01
CA LEU A 51 -4.03 -8.52 6.18
C LEU A 51 -3.74 -8.35 4.68
N THR A 52 -3.18 -7.20 4.29
CA THR A 52 -2.80 -6.94 2.89
C THR A 52 -1.78 -7.94 2.34
N PHE A 53 -0.99 -8.58 3.20
CA PHE A 53 0.04 -9.56 2.83
C PHE A 53 -0.43 -11.02 2.85
N LEU A 54 -1.68 -11.29 3.21
CA LEU A 54 -2.24 -12.63 3.12
C LEU A 54 -2.62 -12.97 1.68
N ASP A 55 -2.81 -14.26 1.44
CA ASP A 55 -3.57 -14.70 0.28
C ASP A 55 -5.02 -14.18 0.39
N PRO A 56 -5.64 -13.67 -0.68
CA PRO A 56 -7.03 -13.22 -0.65
C PRO A 56 -8.01 -14.18 0.02
N ASP A 57 -7.82 -15.48 -0.19
CA ASP A 57 -8.71 -16.52 0.33
C ASP A 57 -8.58 -16.69 1.86
N GLU A 58 -7.44 -16.31 2.44
CA GLU A 58 -7.19 -16.41 3.89
C GLU A 58 -7.68 -15.19 4.68
N VAL A 59 -8.02 -14.08 4.02
CA VAL A 59 -8.30 -12.79 4.68
C VAL A 59 -9.54 -12.87 5.57
N SER A 60 -10.64 -13.43 5.06
CA SER A 60 -11.90 -13.51 5.80
C SER A 60 -11.75 -14.37 7.05
N ASP A 61 -11.17 -15.57 6.89
CA ASP A 61 -10.95 -16.51 7.99
C ASP A 61 -9.99 -15.91 9.03
N CYS A 62 -8.90 -15.27 8.59
CA CYS A 62 -7.98 -14.59 9.51
C CYS A 62 -8.68 -13.50 10.31
N PHE A 63 -9.56 -12.72 9.67
CA PHE A 63 -10.27 -11.67 10.39
C PHE A 63 -11.22 -12.25 11.44
N VAL A 64 -11.97 -13.30 11.09
CA VAL A 64 -12.94 -13.92 11.99
C VAL A 64 -12.28 -14.67 13.13
N ASP A 65 -11.29 -15.51 12.83
CA ASP A 65 -10.66 -16.40 13.81
C ASP A 65 -9.67 -15.65 14.70
N ASP A 66 -8.86 -14.77 14.11
CA ASP A 66 -7.69 -14.19 14.76
C ASP A 66 -7.94 -12.75 15.25
N PHE A 67 -8.68 -11.92 14.49
CA PHE A 67 -8.84 -10.50 14.83
C PHE A 67 -10.04 -10.20 15.74
N ILE A 68 -11.19 -10.87 15.55
CA ILE A 68 -12.41 -10.57 16.29
C ILE A 68 -12.23 -10.76 17.80
N SER A 69 -11.49 -11.80 18.19
CA SER A 69 -11.24 -12.15 19.60
C SER A 69 -10.35 -11.13 20.32
N GLU A 70 -9.55 -10.37 19.59
CA GLU A 70 -8.63 -9.36 20.12
C GLU A 70 -9.11 -7.91 19.95
N ILE A 71 -10.36 -7.70 19.52
CA ILE A 71 -10.93 -6.34 19.41
C ILE A 71 -10.93 -5.69 20.80
N PRO A 72 -10.31 -4.51 20.98
CA PRO A 72 -10.36 -3.78 22.24
C PRO A 72 -11.79 -3.42 22.66
N ASP A 73 -12.03 -3.40 23.98
CA ASP A 73 -13.32 -3.06 24.59
C ASP A 73 -13.61 -1.54 24.54
N ASP A 74 -13.77 -1.04 23.31
CA ASP A 74 -14.25 0.31 23.01
C ASP A 74 -15.09 0.23 21.71
N PRO A 75 -16.34 0.74 21.72
CA PRO A 75 -17.25 0.68 20.56
C PRO A 75 -16.64 1.22 19.26
N LYS A 76 -15.69 2.16 19.33
CA LYS A 76 -15.03 2.71 18.13
C LYS A 76 -14.21 1.67 17.38
N TYR A 77 -13.61 0.72 18.08
CA TYR A 77 -12.86 -0.37 17.42
C TYR A 77 -13.81 -1.33 16.73
N ARG A 78 -14.98 -1.58 17.31
CA ARG A 78 -16.03 -2.36 16.68
C ARG A 78 -16.55 -1.68 15.41
N GLU A 79 -16.79 -0.37 15.47
CA GLU A 79 -17.21 0.39 14.29
C GLU A 79 -16.15 0.37 13.17
N TYR A 80 -14.86 0.39 13.53
CA TYR A 80 -13.78 0.20 12.55
C TYR A 80 -13.76 -1.23 11.97
N ALA A 81 -13.94 -2.24 12.81
CA ALA A 81 -14.01 -3.63 12.38
C ALA A 81 -15.18 -3.85 11.40
N ASP A 82 -16.38 -3.37 11.75
CA ASP A 82 -17.57 -3.47 10.89
C ASP A 82 -17.35 -2.74 9.56
N TYR A 83 -16.71 -1.55 9.58
CA TYR A 83 -16.31 -0.85 8.37
C TYR A 83 -15.40 -1.68 7.46
N LEU A 84 -14.38 -2.36 8.02
CA LEU A 84 -13.50 -3.24 7.25
C LEU A 84 -14.28 -4.41 6.65
N VAL A 85 -15.15 -5.02 7.45
CA VAL A 85 -15.96 -6.16 7.03
C VAL A 85 -16.87 -5.79 5.85
N ASP A 86 -17.64 -4.72 5.99
CA ASP A 86 -18.64 -4.31 5.00
C ASP A 86 -18.02 -3.78 3.70
N ASN A 87 -16.82 -3.17 3.76
CA ASN A 87 -16.23 -2.50 2.60
C ASN A 87 -15.06 -3.24 1.96
N TYR A 88 -14.38 -4.13 2.67
CA TYR A 88 -13.13 -4.74 2.20
C TYR A 88 -13.01 -6.27 2.36
N ILE A 89 -13.69 -6.90 3.32
CA ILE A 89 -13.42 -8.31 3.67
C ILE A 89 -14.48 -9.27 3.14
N ARG A 90 -15.77 -8.92 3.23
CA ARG A 90 -16.84 -9.79 2.71
C ARG A 90 -16.69 -10.03 1.22
N GLU A 91 -17.16 -11.19 0.74
CA GLU A 91 -17.17 -11.51 -0.69
C GLU A 91 -17.93 -10.47 -1.52
N ASN A 92 -19.02 -9.93 -0.98
CA ASN A 92 -19.85 -8.90 -1.62
C ASN A 92 -19.49 -7.47 -1.22
N ALA A 93 -18.31 -7.27 -0.63
CA ALA A 93 -17.82 -5.95 -0.28
C ALA A 93 -17.57 -5.09 -1.53
N ASN A 94 -17.52 -3.76 -1.36
CA ASN A 94 -17.20 -2.84 -2.45
C ASN A 94 -15.81 -3.10 -3.06
N PHE A 95 -14.86 -3.54 -2.22
CA PHE A 95 -13.49 -3.85 -2.61
C PHE A 95 -13.05 -5.18 -1.97
N PRO A 96 -13.48 -6.33 -2.50
CA PRO A 96 -13.22 -7.63 -1.88
C PRO A 96 -11.72 -7.99 -1.86
N PRO A 97 -11.28 -8.95 -1.02
CA PRO A 97 -9.86 -9.26 -0.80
C PRO A 97 -9.04 -9.51 -2.06
N ASN A 98 -9.61 -10.17 -3.07
CA ASN A 98 -8.97 -10.42 -4.37
C ASN A 98 -8.58 -9.14 -5.13
N THR A 99 -9.15 -7.99 -4.78
CA THR A 99 -8.80 -6.69 -5.37
C THR A 99 -7.63 -6.01 -4.68
N TRP A 100 -7.18 -6.46 -3.50
CA TRP A 100 -6.18 -5.71 -2.73
C TRP A 100 -5.14 -6.56 -1.98
N ALA A 101 -5.53 -7.71 -1.43
CA ALA A 101 -4.64 -8.63 -0.74
C ALA A 101 -3.72 -9.36 -1.73
N ALA A 102 -2.49 -9.63 -1.31
CA ALA A 102 -1.59 -10.49 -2.08
C ALA A 102 -0.48 -11.03 -1.18
N PHE A 103 -0.25 -12.35 -1.28
CA PHE A 103 0.87 -13.03 -0.65
C PHE A 103 2.20 -12.77 -1.38
N ALA A 104 2.66 -11.52 -1.32
CA ALA A 104 3.86 -11.08 -2.02
C ALA A 104 4.69 -10.14 -1.17
N ALA A 105 6.02 -10.30 -1.26
CA ALA A 105 6.98 -9.37 -0.67
C ALA A 105 7.18 -8.11 -1.51
N ASP A 106 6.57 -8.04 -2.69
CA ASP A 106 6.91 -7.03 -3.67
C ASP A 106 6.54 -5.62 -3.18
N LEU A 107 7.60 -4.84 -2.97
CA LEU A 107 7.55 -3.44 -2.57
C LEU A 107 7.29 -2.50 -3.75
N THR A 108 7.08 -2.98 -4.97
CA THR A 108 6.49 -2.14 -6.05
C THR A 108 5.16 -1.51 -5.61
N ARG A 109 4.54 -2.07 -4.56
CA ARG A 109 3.33 -1.60 -3.88
C ARG A 109 3.63 -0.87 -2.56
N THR A 110 4.85 -0.35 -2.39
CA THR A 110 5.16 0.58 -1.30
C THR A 110 4.63 1.98 -1.61
N THR A 111 4.22 2.66 -0.54
CA THR A 111 3.75 4.04 -0.55
C THR A 111 4.81 5.01 -1.07
N ASN A 112 6.10 4.67 -0.90
CA ASN A 112 7.23 5.52 -1.22
C ASN A 112 7.19 6.16 -2.60
N ASN A 113 6.78 5.45 -3.65
CA ASN A 113 6.75 6.05 -5.00
C ASN A 113 5.63 7.09 -5.13
N CYS A 114 4.44 6.78 -4.61
CA CYS A 114 3.30 7.70 -4.61
C CYS A 114 3.56 8.88 -3.67
N GLU A 115 4.08 8.63 -2.46
CA GLU A 115 4.44 9.65 -1.47
C GLU A 115 5.55 10.55 -2.00
N TYR A 116 6.60 9.97 -2.63
CA TYR A 116 7.64 10.75 -3.27
C TYR A 116 7.08 11.61 -4.39
N PHE A 117 6.23 11.04 -5.27
CA PHE A 117 5.61 11.83 -6.33
C PHE A 117 4.75 12.96 -5.75
N HIS A 118 3.88 12.68 -4.78
CA HIS A 118 3.03 13.69 -4.16
C HIS A 118 3.85 14.78 -3.47
N SER A 119 4.90 14.41 -2.72
CA SER A 119 5.79 15.34 -2.04
C SER A 119 6.55 16.20 -3.05
N HIS A 120 7.23 15.56 -4.01
CA HIS A 120 8.00 16.23 -5.07
C HIS A 120 7.12 17.16 -5.91
N PHE A 121 5.92 16.70 -6.27
CA PHE A 121 4.95 17.49 -7.03
C PHE A 121 4.45 18.69 -6.22
N THR A 122 4.09 18.48 -4.95
CA THR A 122 3.60 19.56 -4.07
C THR A 122 4.68 20.61 -3.84
N GLU A 123 5.94 20.20 -3.69
CA GLU A 123 7.10 21.11 -3.54
C GLU A 123 7.29 22.04 -4.75
N GLN A 124 6.86 21.63 -5.95
CA GLN A 124 6.94 22.50 -7.13
C GLN A 124 6.00 23.70 -7.05
N PHE A 125 4.98 23.67 -6.17
CA PHE A 125 4.01 24.73 -6.04
C PHE A 125 4.33 25.63 -4.84
N TYR A 126 4.64 26.89 -5.11
CA TYR A 126 4.84 27.92 -4.07
C TYR A 126 3.54 28.41 -3.41
N LYS A 127 2.38 27.99 -3.90
CA LYS A 127 1.05 28.40 -3.42
C LYS A 127 0.11 27.19 -3.41
N SER A 128 -0.77 27.10 -2.42
CA SER A 128 -1.79 26.03 -2.34
C SER A 128 -2.78 26.04 -3.51
N HIS A 129 -2.97 27.20 -4.15
CA HIS A 129 -3.86 27.38 -5.31
C HIS A 129 -3.14 28.17 -6.41
N PRO A 130 -2.26 27.54 -7.20
CA PRO A 130 -1.63 28.17 -8.35
C PRO A 130 -2.68 28.47 -9.42
N ASN A 131 -2.48 29.53 -10.20
CA ASN A 131 -3.33 29.75 -11.38
C ASN A 131 -3.03 28.68 -12.45
N ILE A 132 -3.96 28.50 -13.38
CA ILE A 132 -3.88 27.44 -14.40
C ILE A 132 -2.62 27.53 -15.28
N PHE A 133 -2.12 28.74 -15.57
CA PHE A 133 -0.92 28.93 -16.38
C PHE A 133 0.33 28.47 -15.64
N THR A 134 0.48 28.86 -14.38
CA THR A 134 1.57 28.38 -13.51
C THR A 134 1.50 26.87 -13.32
N PHE A 135 0.30 26.32 -13.19
CA PHE A 135 0.10 24.87 -13.08
C PHE A 135 0.57 24.12 -14.34
N ILE A 136 0.14 24.57 -15.52
CA ILE A 136 0.56 24.00 -16.81
C ILE A 136 2.08 24.13 -16.99
N GLU A 137 2.65 25.27 -16.63
CA GLU A 137 4.08 25.49 -16.74
C GLU A 137 4.89 24.49 -15.90
N ILE A 138 4.51 24.26 -14.65
CA ILE A 138 5.15 23.27 -13.76
C ILE A 138 4.99 21.85 -14.31
N LEU A 139 3.80 21.50 -14.82
CA LEU A 139 3.56 20.18 -15.42
C LEU A 139 4.49 19.91 -16.60
N ILE A 140 4.61 20.87 -17.52
CA ILE A 140 5.42 20.69 -18.72
C ILE A 140 6.91 20.77 -18.38
N LYS A 141 7.35 21.83 -17.68
CA LYS A 141 8.77 22.09 -17.48
C LYS A 141 9.42 21.16 -16.47
N THR A 142 8.69 20.78 -15.42
CA THR A 142 9.26 19.94 -14.35
C THR A 142 8.81 18.50 -14.51
N VAL A 143 7.51 18.23 -14.39
CA VAL A 143 7.02 16.84 -14.28
C VAL A 143 7.31 16.04 -15.54
N GLN A 144 6.99 16.60 -16.72
CA GLN A 144 7.22 15.91 -17.98
C GLN A 144 8.71 15.74 -18.26
N THR A 145 9.54 16.75 -17.98
CA THR A 145 11.01 16.65 -18.10
C THR A 145 11.59 15.55 -17.21
N ASP A 146 11.20 15.49 -15.93
CA ASP A 146 11.64 14.45 -14.99
C ASP A 146 11.27 13.04 -15.47
N VAL A 147 10.06 12.89 -16.00
CA VAL A 147 9.58 11.62 -16.59
C VAL A 147 10.43 11.25 -17.81
N TYR A 148 10.68 12.18 -18.73
CA TYR A 148 11.53 11.91 -19.90
C TYR A 148 12.96 11.54 -19.50
N ILE A 149 13.55 12.22 -18.52
CA ILE A 149 14.88 11.88 -18.00
C ILE A 149 14.90 10.46 -17.44
N LYS A 150 13.89 10.08 -16.65
CA LYS A 150 13.77 8.72 -16.09
C LYS A 150 13.62 7.66 -17.18
N ILE A 151 12.73 7.88 -18.15
CA ILE A 151 12.55 6.97 -19.30
C ILE A 151 13.86 6.80 -20.07
N ASN A 152 14.52 7.91 -20.43
CA ASN A 152 15.78 7.88 -21.16
C ASN A 152 16.90 7.20 -20.36
N SER A 153 16.92 7.37 -19.04
CA SER A 153 17.87 6.69 -18.16
C SER A 153 17.66 5.17 -18.17
N CYS A 154 16.39 4.71 -18.14
CA CYS A 154 16.06 3.29 -18.29
C CYS A 154 16.48 2.75 -19.67
N ILE A 155 16.19 3.47 -20.76
CA ILE A 155 16.58 3.07 -22.12
C ILE A 155 18.11 2.92 -22.22
N LYS A 156 18.85 3.82 -21.57
CA LYS A 156 20.33 3.80 -21.54
C LYS A 156 20.91 2.84 -20.50
N ASN A 157 20.08 2.06 -19.80
CA ASN A 157 20.49 1.19 -18.68
C ASN A 157 21.33 1.91 -17.63
N ILE A 158 21.07 3.20 -17.40
CA ILE A 158 21.73 3.95 -16.33
C ILE A 158 21.22 3.40 -15.01
N PRO A 159 22.09 2.92 -14.12
CA PRO A 159 21.66 2.36 -12.85
C PRO A 159 20.98 3.42 -11.99
N ASN A 160 19.80 3.10 -11.46
CA ASN A 160 19.11 3.96 -10.52
C ASN A 160 19.96 4.16 -9.23
N PRO A 161 19.84 5.31 -8.56
CA PRO A 161 20.48 5.51 -7.27
C PRO A 161 20.11 4.40 -6.29
N ARG A 162 21.05 4.06 -5.39
CA ARG A 162 20.90 2.95 -4.43
C ARG A 162 19.58 3.08 -3.66
N LYS A 163 18.80 1.99 -3.62
CA LYS A 163 17.61 1.88 -2.76
C LYS A 163 17.98 2.25 -1.32
N ASN A 164 17.16 3.10 -0.69
CA ASN A 164 17.27 3.51 0.71
C ASN A 164 17.46 2.27 1.61
N ALA A 165 18.42 2.33 2.54
CA ALA A 165 18.73 1.25 3.47
C ALA A 165 17.50 0.75 4.26
N GLN A 166 16.61 1.67 4.64
CA GLN A 166 15.36 1.34 5.34
C GLN A 166 14.43 0.47 4.48
N VAL A 167 14.32 0.78 3.18
CA VAL A 167 13.50 0.01 2.22
C VAL A 167 14.05 -1.41 2.07
N LYS A 168 15.38 -1.55 2.01
CA LYS A 168 16.02 -2.88 1.95
C LYS A 168 15.78 -3.69 3.23
N ALA A 169 15.89 -3.05 4.39
CA ALA A 169 15.63 -3.70 5.67
C ALA A 169 14.18 -4.19 5.78
N ARG A 170 13.20 -3.37 5.39
CA ARG A 170 11.77 -3.74 5.34
C ARG A 170 11.52 -4.90 4.38
N LEU A 171 12.10 -4.87 3.18
CA LEU A 171 12.00 -5.96 2.21
C LEU A 171 12.51 -7.28 2.80
N LYS A 172 13.71 -7.25 3.41
CA LYS A 172 14.34 -8.42 4.01
C LYS A 172 13.46 -9.01 5.11
N LYS A 173 12.96 -8.17 6.03
CA LYS A 173 12.04 -8.60 7.10
C LYS A 173 10.77 -9.26 6.55
N THR A 174 10.19 -8.68 5.49
CA THR A 174 8.96 -9.20 4.87
C THR A 174 9.21 -10.55 4.18
N LEU A 175 10.33 -10.68 3.47
CA LEU A 175 10.74 -11.94 2.83
C LEU A 175 10.98 -13.05 3.87
N GLU A 176 11.64 -12.72 4.98
CA GLU A 176 11.87 -13.66 6.08
C GLU A 176 10.56 -14.10 6.73
N ALA A 177 9.61 -13.18 6.95
CA ALA A 177 8.29 -13.50 7.48
C ALA A 177 7.50 -14.42 6.54
N ILE A 178 7.50 -14.12 5.23
CA ILE A 178 6.86 -14.95 4.20
C ILE A 178 7.48 -16.35 4.17
N TYR A 179 8.80 -16.44 4.22
CA TYR A 179 9.50 -17.72 4.26
C TYR A 179 9.11 -18.54 5.50
N ASN A 180 9.09 -17.91 6.68
CA ASN A 180 8.75 -18.61 7.91
C ASN A 180 7.29 -19.06 7.94
N TYR A 181 6.35 -18.24 7.44
CA TYR A 181 4.94 -18.63 7.31
C TYR A 181 4.75 -19.81 6.35
N LYS A 182 5.38 -19.76 5.17
CA LYS A 182 5.34 -20.87 4.20
C LYS A 182 5.92 -22.19 4.70
N ASN A 183 6.81 -22.14 5.68
CA ASN A 183 7.43 -23.31 6.30
C ASN A 183 6.79 -23.64 7.66
N GLU A 184 5.59 -23.13 7.94
CA GLU A 184 4.82 -23.41 9.17
C GLU A 184 5.56 -23.06 10.47
N LYS A 185 6.54 -22.16 10.40
CA LYS A 185 7.30 -21.66 11.56
C LYS A 185 6.62 -20.48 12.25
N LEU A 186 5.61 -19.91 11.61
CA LEU A 186 4.76 -18.85 12.14
C LEU A 186 3.32 -19.26 11.93
N THR A 187 2.48 -18.97 12.91
CA THR A 187 1.03 -18.97 12.72
C THR A 187 0.61 -17.84 11.76
N ARG A 188 -0.59 -17.96 11.20
CA ARG A 188 -1.19 -16.93 10.34
C ARG A 188 -1.22 -15.58 11.04
N TYR A 189 -1.63 -15.55 12.31
CA TYR A 189 -1.73 -14.32 13.06
C TYR A 189 -0.36 -13.70 13.37
N GLU A 190 0.63 -14.50 13.80
CA GLU A 190 2.00 -14.00 14.02
C GLU A 190 2.60 -13.42 12.73
N PHE A 191 2.37 -14.08 11.59
CA PHE A 191 2.80 -13.57 10.29
C PHE A 191 2.21 -12.17 10.02
N VAL A 192 0.89 -12.01 10.16
CA VAL A 192 0.16 -10.75 9.96
C VAL A 192 0.71 -9.64 10.88
N GLN A 193 0.93 -9.96 12.16
CA GLN A 193 1.48 -9.01 13.14
C GLN A 193 2.89 -8.52 12.75
N ILE A 194 3.73 -9.39 12.20
CA ILE A 194 5.10 -9.04 11.80
C ILE A 194 5.12 -8.08 10.60
N VAL A 195 4.28 -8.34 9.59
CA VAL A 195 4.27 -7.59 8.31
C VAL A 195 3.42 -6.32 8.34
N ALA A 196 2.51 -6.19 9.32
CA ALA A 196 1.67 -5.02 9.52
C ALA A 196 2.44 -3.68 9.59
N PHE A 197 3.62 -3.68 10.19
CA PHE A 197 4.44 -2.46 10.39
C PHE A 197 5.16 -1.97 9.13
N ASN A 198 4.95 -2.61 7.98
CA ASN A 198 5.51 -2.14 6.71
C ASN A 198 4.93 -0.78 6.27
N TYR A 199 3.78 -0.38 6.83
CA TYR A 199 3.03 0.83 6.45
C TYR A 199 2.88 1.86 7.58
N ASN A 200 3.71 1.79 8.64
CA ASN A 200 3.66 2.81 9.68
C ASN A 200 3.92 4.20 9.08
N LYS A 201 2.87 5.02 9.12
CA LYS A 201 2.98 6.47 9.03
C LYS A 201 3.19 6.97 10.44
N ASP A 202 4.41 7.40 10.74
CA ASP A 202 4.73 8.10 11.99
C ASP A 202 4.10 9.50 11.99
#